data_AF-A0A0Q4S2J2-F1
#
_entry.id   AF-A0A0Q4S2J2-F1
#
_cell.length_a   1.000
_cell.length_b   1.000
_cell.length_c   1.000
_cell.angle_alpha   90.00
_cell.angle_beta   90.00
_cell.angle_gamma   90.00
#
_symmetry.space_group_name_H-M   'P 1'
#
loop_
_entity.id
_entity.type
_entity.pdbx_description
1 polymer ?
#
loop_
_entity_poly.entity_id
_entity_poly.type
_entity_poly.pdbx_seq_one_letter_code
_entity_poly.pdbx_strand_id
1 'polypeptide(L)'
;MTEEQALNAMLSIAEEMDADALDKLISALAEVRSKKLPAVSQTRPGMGDPSTLDTIITMEDDPSMMAIRLRDGRVRVWARSSGFGWLAFNLPMTNALLLKDWFNANLDGNSDLLSDSGGQAH
;
A
#
# COMPACT_ATOMS: atom_id res chain seq x y z
N MET A 1 20.38 13.79 24.72
CA MET A 1 20.01 12.55 24.02
C MET A 1 20.22 12.81 22.54
N THR A 2 21.11 12.06 21.90
CA THR A 2 21.36 12.19 20.46
C THR A 2 20.24 11.50 19.67
N GLU A 3 20.00 11.85 18.41
CA GLU A 3 19.01 11.18 17.54
C GLU A 3 19.24 9.67 17.47
N GLU A 4 20.50 9.25 17.44
CA GLU A 4 20.91 7.85 17.45
C GLU A 4 20.51 7.13 18.75
N GLN A 5 20.65 7.78 19.91
CA GLN A 5 20.20 7.25 21.19
C GLN A 5 18.67 7.12 21.25
N ALA A 6 17.94 8.04 20.62
CA ALA A 6 16.48 7.98 20.53
C ALA A 6 16.01 6.84 19.62
N LEU A 7 16.67 6.67 18.46
CA LEU A 7 16.36 5.58 17.51
C LEU A 7 16.60 4.20 18.11
N ASN A 8 17.74 4.02 18.80
CA ASN A 8 18.07 2.75 19.44
C ASN A 8 17.11 2.42 20.61
N ALA A 9 16.67 3.44 21.36
CA ALA A 9 15.65 3.25 22.39
C ALA A 9 14.29 2.83 21.78
N MET A 10 13.91 3.42 20.63
CA MET A 10 12.68 3.06 19.93
C MET A 10 12.72 1.63 19.38
N LEU A 11 13.85 1.20 18.80
CA LEU A 11 14.05 -0.15 18.29
C LEU A 11 13.97 -1.19 19.42
N SER A 12 14.62 -0.93 20.55
CA SER A 12 14.57 -1.82 21.73
C SER A 12 13.14 -1.97 22.27
N ILE A 13 12.34 -0.89 22.27
CA ILE A 13 10.93 -0.98 22.67
C ILE A 13 10.14 -1.81 21.67
N ALA A 14 10.40 -1.66 20.36
CA ALA A 14 9.69 -2.41 19.33
C ALA A 14 9.95 -3.92 19.39
N GLU A 15 11.16 -4.35 19.79
CA GLU A 15 11.49 -5.78 19.96
C GLU A 15 10.72 -6.45 21.11
N GLU A 16 10.31 -5.68 22.11
CA GLU A 16 9.52 -6.16 23.26
C GLU A 16 8.00 -6.16 22.99
N MET A 17 7.56 -5.54 21.88
CA MET A 17 6.15 -5.46 21.52
C MET A 17 5.69 -6.71 20.77
N ASP A 18 4.48 -7.18 21.09
CA ASP A 18 3.82 -8.18 20.26
C ASP A 18 3.28 -7.57 18.95
N ALA A 19 2.89 -8.43 18.00
CA ALA A 19 2.43 -7.99 16.69
C ALA A 19 1.20 -7.08 16.73
N ASP A 20 0.25 -7.33 17.65
CA ASP A 20 -0.97 -6.52 17.79
C ASP A 20 -0.65 -5.12 18.34
N ALA A 21 0.25 -5.05 19.32
CA ALA A 21 0.76 -3.78 19.85
C ALA A 21 1.52 -3.00 18.77
N LEU A 22 2.33 -3.67 17.95
CA LEU A 22 3.07 -3.05 16.86
C LEU A 22 2.13 -2.51 15.77
N ASP A 23 1.10 -3.27 15.38
CA ASP A 23 0.09 -2.83 14.41
C ASP A 23 -0.66 -1.57 14.87
N LYS A 24 -1.01 -1.51 16.16
CA LYS A 24 -1.63 -0.32 16.77
C LYS A 24 -0.69 0.88 16.74
N LEU A 25 0.59 0.68 17.04
CA LEU A 25 1.59 1.75 17.00
C LEU A 25 1.78 2.28 15.57
N ILE A 26 1.94 1.39 14.58
CA ILE A 26 2.05 1.77 13.16
C ILE A 26 0.82 2.58 12.73
N SER A 27 -0.38 2.12 13.10
CA SER A 27 -1.64 2.81 12.79
C SER A 27 -1.70 4.22 13.40
N ALA A 28 -1.33 4.36 14.68
CA ALA A 28 -1.29 5.65 15.35
C ALA A 28 -0.25 6.59 14.74
N LEU A 29 0.94 6.09 14.41
CA LEU A 29 1.99 6.87 13.75
C LEU A 29 1.58 7.31 12.35
N ALA A 30 0.90 6.44 11.58
CA ALA A 30 0.36 6.79 10.27
C ALA A 30 -0.68 7.93 10.37
N GLU A 31 -1.57 7.88 11.38
CA GLU A 31 -2.54 8.95 11.62
C GLU A 31 -1.83 10.27 11.97
N VAL A 32 -0.84 10.25 12.85
CA VAL A 32 -0.04 11.43 13.18
C VAL A 32 0.67 11.96 11.94
N ARG A 33 1.31 11.09 11.15
CA ARG A 33 2.05 11.47 9.94
C ARG A 33 1.15 12.15 8.92
N SER A 34 -0.10 11.69 8.77
CA SER A 34 -1.08 12.26 7.83
C SER A 34 -1.39 13.74 8.11
N LYS A 35 -1.19 14.20 9.35
CA LYS A 35 -1.47 15.58 9.80
C LYS A 35 -0.23 16.48 9.75
N LYS A 36 0.96 15.93 9.45
CA LYS A 36 2.23 16.68 9.43
C LYS A 36 2.55 17.19 8.04
N LEU A 37 3.18 18.36 7.98
CA LEU A 37 3.71 18.96 6.76
C LEU A 37 5.23 18.68 6.65
N PRO A 38 5.77 18.46 5.44
CA PRO A 38 5.03 18.32 4.18
C PRO A 38 4.22 17.03 4.16
N ALA A 39 3.11 17.06 3.41
CA ALA A 39 2.42 15.84 3.01
C ALA A 39 3.44 14.93 2.30
N VAL A 40 3.27 13.61 2.42
CA VAL A 40 4.10 12.63 1.70
C VAL A 40 4.23 13.08 0.24
N SER A 41 5.47 13.13 -0.25
CA SER A 41 5.78 13.65 -1.58
C SER A 41 4.86 13.01 -2.63
N GLN A 42 4.22 13.84 -3.45
CA GLN A 42 3.40 13.35 -4.57
C GLN A 42 4.26 13.00 -5.79
N THR A 43 5.53 13.39 -5.77
CA THR A 43 6.48 13.04 -6.82
C THR A 43 6.87 11.59 -6.65
N ARG A 44 6.71 10.78 -7.71
CA ARG A 44 7.25 9.42 -7.74
C ARG A 44 8.75 9.48 -7.44
N PRO A 45 9.24 8.77 -6.41
CA PRO A 45 10.66 8.68 -6.14
C PRO A 45 11.46 8.22 -7.37
N GLY A 46 12.42 9.03 -7.78
CA GLY A 46 13.41 8.66 -8.78
C GLY A 46 14.56 7.88 -8.14
N MET A 47 15.28 7.08 -8.92
CA MET A 47 16.36 6.20 -8.46
C MET A 47 17.62 6.94 -7.91
N GLY A 48 17.53 8.23 -7.60
CA GLY A 48 18.64 9.06 -7.12
C GLY A 48 18.22 10.44 -6.61
N ASP A 49 16.96 10.62 -6.21
CA ASP A 49 16.46 11.92 -5.73
C ASP A 49 16.63 12.03 -4.20
N PRO A 50 17.39 13.00 -3.67
CA PRO A 50 17.57 13.17 -2.22
C PRO A 50 16.26 13.42 -1.46
N SER A 51 15.20 13.91 -2.12
CA SER A 51 13.88 14.09 -1.51
C SER A 51 13.13 12.78 -1.24
N THR A 52 13.66 11.65 -1.75
CA THR A 52 13.13 10.31 -1.49
C THR A 52 13.68 9.71 -0.20
N LEU A 53 14.66 10.36 0.43
CA LEU A 53 15.16 9.94 1.76
C LEU A 53 14.04 9.95 2.81
N ASP A 54 13.03 10.83 2.65
CA ASP A 54 11.83 10.88 3.50
C ASP A 54 10.72 9.91 3.07
N THR A 55 10.85 9.30 1.88
CA THR A 55 9.83 8.38 1.32
C THR A 55 10.46 7.03 1.05
N ILE A 56 10.58 6.22 2.11
CA ILE A 56 10.91 4.80 1.99
C ILE A 56 9.78 4.15 1.17
N ILE A 57 10.07 3.80 -0.09
CA ILE A 57 9.19 2.91 -0.85
C ILE A 57 9.45 1.50 -0.34
N THR A 58 8.45 0.87 0.25
CA THR A 58 8.46 -0.58 0.47
C THR A 58 8.14 -1.26 -0.86
N MET A 59 9.08 -2.07 -1.36
CA MET A 59 8.86 -2.95 -2.51
C MET A 59 8.52 -4.34 -1.99
N GLU A 60 7.51 -4.96 -2.59
CA GLU A 60 7.04 -6.30 -2.25
C GLU A 60 6.94 -7.10 -3.54
N ASP A 61 7.58 -8.25 -3.57
CA ASP A 61 7.47 -9.21 -4.67
C ASP A 61 6.28 -10.14 -4.42
N ASP A 62 5.51 -10.42 -5.47
CA ASP A 62 4.33 -11.30 -5.45
C ASP A 62 3.30 -11.01 -4.32
N PRO A 63 2.82 -9.75 -4.18
CA PRO A 63 1.86 -9.42 -3.13
C PRO A 63 0.50 -10.07 -3.39
N SER A 64 -0.16 -10.54 -2.32
CA SER A 64 -1.58 -10.90 -2.41
C SER A 64 -2.42 -9.67 -2.77
N MET A 65 -3.19 -9.75 -3.85
CA MET A 65 -4.03 -8.65 -4.32
C MET A 65 -5.49 -9.07 -4.53
N MET A 66 -6.39 -8.10 -4.36
CA MET A 66 -7.82 -8.25 -4.65
C MET A 66 -8.38 -6.95 -5.24
N ALA A 67 -9.42 -7.03 -6.05
CA ALA A 67 -10.14 -5.84 -6.52
C ALA A 67 -11.65 -6.08 -6.55
N ILE A 68 -12.44 -5.09 -6.14
CA ILE A 68 -13.90 -5.10 -6.30
C ILE A 68 -14.39 -3.76 -6.82
N ARG A 69 -15.54 -3.79 -7.51
CA ARG A 69 -16.30 -2.57 -7.82
C ARG A 69 -17.20 -2.21 -6.63
N LEU A 70 -17.12 -0.96 -6.18
CA LEU A 70 -17.99 -0.41 -5.14
C LEU A 70 -19.31 0.09 -5.72
N ARG A 71 -20.33 0.21 -4.86
CA ARG A 71 -21.67 0.69 -5.24
C ARG A 71 -21.67 2.11 -5.81
N ASP A 72 -20.73 2.94 -5.38
CA ASP A 72 -20.55 4.32 -5.86
C ASP A 72 -19.79 4.42 -7.19
N GLY A 73 -19.48 3.27 -7.81
CA GLY A 73 -18.80 3.19 -9.10
C GLY A 73 -17.28 3.26 -9.04
N ARG A 74 -16.66 3.42 -7.86
CA ARG A 74 -15.19 3.31 -7.71
C ARG A 74 -14.74 1.86 -7.74
N VAL A 75 -13.45 1.64 -7.98
CA VAL A 75 -12.80 0.34 -7.83
C VAL A 75 -11.95 0.37 -6.57
N ARG A 76 -12.18 -0.57 -5.64
CA ARG A 76 -11.29 -0.77 -4.51
C ARG A 76 -10.28 -1.84 -4.85
N VAL A 77 -9.00 -1.52 -4.73
CA VAL A 77 -7.89 -2.47 -4.87
C VAL A 77 -7.26 -2.66 -3.51
N TRP A 78 -7.04 -3.91 -3.12
CA TRP A 78 -6.25 -4.29 -1.97
C TRP A 78 -4.93 -4.90 -2.40
N ALA A 79 -3.87 -4.56 -1.68
CA ALA A 79 -2.58 -5.24 -1.75
C ALA A 79 -2.11 -5.51 -0.32
N ARG A 80 -1.56 -6.70 -0.08
CA ARG A 80 -0.96 -7.05 1.21
C ARG A 80 0.53 -6.73 1.19
N SER A 81 0.96 -5.84 2.07
CA SER A 81 2.37 -5.65 2.44
C SER A 81 2.72 -6.56 3.61
N SER A 82 3.94 -7.09 3.61
CA SER A 82 4.52 -7.83 4.73
C SER A 82 4.72 -6.95 5.97
N GLY A 83 5.01 -5.65 5.77
CA GLY A 83 5.23 -4.69 6.86
C GLY A 83 4.00 -3.90 7.32
N PHE A 84 3.04 -3.64 6.42
CA PHE A 84 1.85 -2.81 6.74
C PHE A 84 0.52 -3.58 6.76
N GLY A 85 0.54 -4.88 6.47
CA GLY A 85 -0.68 -5.67 6.32
C GLY A 85 -1.47 -5.28 5.08
N TRP A 86 -2.81 -5.24 5.18
CA TRP A 86 -3.68 -4.94 4.03
C TRP A 86 -3.81 -3.43 3.80
N LEU A 87 -3.39 -2.99 2.62
CA LEU A 87 -3.61 -1.62 2.13
C LEU A 87 -4.75 -1.62 1.12
N ALA A 88 -5.67 -0.64 1.23
CA ALA A 88 -6.83 -0.52 0.35
C ALA A 88 -6.88 0.87 -0.31
N PHE A 89 -7.00 0.89 -1.63
CA PHE A 89 -7.05 2.11 -2.43
C PHE A 89 -8.38 2.19 -3.20
N ASN A 90 -9.12 3.27 -3.00
CA ASN A 90 -10.35 3.54 -3.74
C ASN A 90 -10.02 4.37 -4.98
N LEU A 91 -9.93 3.71 -6.12
CA LEU A 91 -9.63 4.34 -7.39
C LEU A 91 -10.90 4.93 -8.00
N PRO A 92 -10.89 6.21 -8.43
CA PRO A 92 -11.92 6.70 -9.33
C PRO A 92 -11.89 5.91 -10.63
N MET A 93 -13.04 5.83 -11.31
CA MET A 93 -13.19 5.03 -12.53
C MET A 93 -12.16 5.42 -13.61
N THR A 94 -11.83 6.70 -13.75
CA THR A 94 -10.81 7.19 -14.69
C THR A 94 -9.44 6.55 -14.46
N ASN A 95 -9.01 6.43 -13.20
CA ASN A 95 -7.71 5.84 -12.86
C ASN A 95 -7.74 4.32 -13.05
N ALA A 96 -8.86 3.67 -12.72
CA ALA A 96 -9.03 2.25 -12.95
C ALA A 96 -8.97 1.91 -14.46
N LEU A 97 -9.61 2.73 -15.30
CA LEU A 97 -9.54 2.56 -16.76
C LEU A 97 -8.13 2.78 -17.29
N LEU A 98 -7.41 3.80 -16.80
CA LEU A 98 -6.02 4.04 -17.17
C LEU A 98 -5.13 2.82 -16.86
N LEU A 99 -5.28 2.22 -15.67
CA LEU A 99 -4.54 1.02 -15.30
C LEU A 99 -4.89 -0.17 -16.19
N LYS A 100 -6.19 -0.38 -16.46
CA LYS A 100 -6.65 -1.44 -17.37
C LYS A 100 -6.03 -1.29 -18.77
N ASP A 101 -6.08 -0.09 -19.33
CA ASP A 101 -5.55 0.17 -20.67
C ASP A 101 -4.01 0.00 -20.70
N TRP A 102 -3.31 0.43 -19.66
CA TRP A 102 -1.87 0.21 -19.54
C TRP A 102 -1.53 -1.28 -19.45
N PHE A 103 -2.23 -2.05 -18.61
CA PHE A 103 -1.99 -3.50 -18.49
C PHE A 103 -2.27 -4.23 -19.81
N ASN A 104 -3.37 -3.93 -20.48
CA ASN A 104 -3.69 -4.54 -21.77
C ASN A 104 -2.64 -4.25 -22.86
N ALA A 105 -1.95 -3.10 -22.78
CA ALA A 105 -0.95 -2.71 -23.75
C ALA A 105 0.46 -3.25 -23.45
N ASN A 106 0.73 -3.70 -22.22
CA ASN A 106 2.08 -4.03 -21.74
C ASN A 106 2.22 -5.44 -21.16
N LEU A 107 1.12 -6.15 -20.92
CA LEU A 107 1.13 -7.51 -20.42
C LEU A 107 0.60 -8.46 -21.49
N ASP A 108 1.32 -9.56 -21.71
CA ASP A 108 0.86 -10.67 -22.55
C ASP A 108 0.16 -11.73 -21.68
N GLY A 109 -0.86 -12.38 -22.26
CA GLY A 109 -1.60 -13.47 -21.63
C GLY A 109 -3.02 -13.10 -21.21
N ASN A 110 -3.81 -14.12 -20.87
CA ASN A 110 -5.17 -13.95 -20.36
C ASN A 110 -5.16 -14.03 -18.83
N SER A 111 -6.02 -13.22 -18.20
CA SER A 111 -6.28 -13.35 -16.78
C SER A 111 -7.31 -14.45 -16.52
N ASP A 112 -7.07 -15.28 -15.50
CA ASP A 112 -8.04 -16.25 -15.00
C ASP A 112 -9.23 -15.59 -14.25
N LEU A 113 -9.22 -14.27 -14.06
CA LEU A 113 -10.33 -13.54 -13.41
C LEU A 113 -11.67 -13.66 -14.16
N LEU A 114 -11.66 -14.08 -15.43
CA LEU A 114 -12.87 -14.24 -16.25
C LEU A 114 -13.30 -15.71 -16.43
N SER A 115 -12.54 -16.69 -15.92
CA SER A 115 -12.87 -18.11 -16.08
C SER A 115 -13.80 -18.66 -14.99
N ASP A 116 -13.96 -17.96 -13.86
CA ASP A 116 -14.74 -18.44 -12.70
C ASP A 116 -16.15 -17.82 -12.58
N SER A 117 -16.72 -17.30 -13.68
CA SER A 117 -18.16 -17.01 -13.77
C SER A 117 -19.02 -18.26 -14.01
N GLY A 118 -18.62 -19.39 -13.40
CA GLY A 118 -19.19 -20.72 -13.55
C GLY A 118 -20.05 -21.16 -12.36
N GLY A 119 -21.13 -20.41 -12.09
CA GLY A 119 -22.34 -20.98 -11.48
C GLY A 119 -22.39 -21.13 -9.96
N GLN A 120 -23.14 -20.22 -9.32
CA GLN A 120 -24.14 -20.61 -8.33
C GLN A 120 -25.31 -19.63 -8.42
N ALA A 121 -26.24 -19.95 -9.32
CA ALA A 121 -27.64 -19.65 -9.09
C ALA A 121 -28.25 -20.92 -8.50
N HIS A 122 -28.58 -20.89 -7.21
CA HIS A 122 -29.77 -21.49 -6.60
C HIS A 122 -29.80 -21.12 -5.10
#